data_AF-A0A2E3W1Z1-F1
#
_entry.id   AF-A0A2E3W1Z1-F1
#
_cell.length_a   1.000
_cell.length_b   1.000
_cell.length_c   1.000
_cell.angle_alpha   90.00
_cell.angle_beta   90.00
_cell.angle_gamma   90.00
#
_symmetry.space_group_name_H-M   'P 1'
#
loop_
_entity.id
_entity.type
_entity.pdbx_description
1 polymer ?
#
loop_
_entity_poly.entity_id
_entity_poly.type
_entity_poly.pdbx_seq_one_letter_code
_entity_poly.pdbx_strand_id
1 'polypeptide(L)'
;MKKKTLLIALSLFALTSCLSPEATSTSNTTVNSGGDSDGGSSSGGGSGSGSDGGGSTGGGIGGGTGVTCYGSQADGQGDGFPIRQKEFMLAGHTSWKPWNNSDNYNQLGKDSIWAIDVASNALQSDSRFKFRVKLHEQPEPGGSPQTEYCFGRSYPAADDQHLYTKIKFKVSLRDVQCPGGQLDKSCTLGPRYSTETVGPVSVDQCSPIIDFSTKRNFSTYGTVVEIWDVRSDNACQATESSHDCGSDGTRTQLRRQSCWAATMQISTDYTQDFK
;
A
#
# COMPACT_ATOMS: atom_id res chain seq x y z
N MET A 1 44.97 10.24 62.66
CA MET A 1 44.60 11.66 62.95
C MET A 1 43.31 11.97 62.19
N LYS A 2 42.27 12.57 62.81
CA LYS A 2 41.79 13.97 62.61
C LYS A 2 41.77 14.41 61.11
N LYS A 3 40.66 14.88 60.51
CA LYS A 3 39.39 15.47 61.01
C LYS A 3 38.12 14.90 60.29
N LYS A 4 36.92 15.40 60.66
CA LYS A 4 35.56 15.11 60.12
C LYS A 4 34.91 16.36 59.46
N THR A 5 33.64 16.23 59.02
CA THR A 5 32.55 17.26 58.86
C THR A 5 32.39 17.82 57.42
N LEU A 6 31.24 17.82 56.70
CA LEU A 6 29.83 18.37 56.84
C LEU A 6 29.73 19.91 56.60
N LEU A 7 28.70 20.56 56.00
CA LEU A 7 27.25 20.32 55.71
C LEU A 7 26.89 20.68 54.22
N ILE A 8 25.92 20.06 53.52
CA ILE A 8 24.44 20.32 53.36
C ILE A 8 23.99 21.71 52.82
N ALA A 9 23.32 21.73 51.65
CA ALA A 9 22.08 22.46 51.25
C ALA A 9 21.89 22.30 49.70
N LEU A 10 20.76 21.98 49.05
CA LEU A 10 19.31 21.85 49.33
C LEU A 10 18.43 23.12 49.18
N SER A 11 18.12 23.50 47.92
CA SER A 11 16.96 24.31 47.50
C SER A 11 16.92 24.38 45.95
N LEU A 12 15.79 24.45 45.22
CA LEU A 12 14.37 24.34 45.58
C LEU A 12 13.57 23.76 44.38
N PHE A 13 12.34 23.28 44.63
CA PHE A 13 11.36 22.94 43.60
C PHE A 13 10.81 24.18 42.87
N ALA A 14 10.47 24.02 41.59
CA ALA A 14 9.40 24.75 40.94
C ALA A 14 8.59 23.76 40.07
N LEU A 15 7.28 23.67 40.32
CA LEU A 15 6.31 22.89 39.55
C LEU A 15 5.46 23.84 38.69
N THR A 16 4.55 23.28 37.88
CA THR A 16 3.51 23.98 37.08
C THR A 16 4.03 24.77 35.87
N SER A 17 3.33 24.82 34.72
CA SER A 17 2.10 24.12 34.31
C SER A 17 1.99 24.05 32.78
N CYS A 18 1.03 23.27 32.27
CA CYS A 18 0.72 23.17 30.85
C CYS A 18 0.43 24.53 30.20
N LEU A 19 0.89 24.70 28.97
CA LEU A 19 0.34 25.66 28.00
C LEU A 19 -0.19 24.87 26.80
N SER A 20 -1.47 25.04 26.50
CA SER A 20 -2.11 24.48 25.31
C SER A 20 -1.62 25.19 24.05
N PRO A 21 -1.65 24.56 22.86
CA PRO A 21 -1.42 25.27 21.61
C PRO A 21 -2.48 26.37 21.41
N GLU A 22 -2.05 27.53 20.95
CA GLU A 22 -2.90 28.70 20.73
C GLU A 22 -3.80 28.51 19.48
N ALA A 23 -4.96 29.15 19.48
CA ALA A 23 -5.94 28.98 18.41
C ALA A 23 -5.68 29.89 17.19
N THR A 24 -5.76 29.29 16.01
CA THR A 24 -6.21 29.89 14.73
C THR A 24 -5.77 31.32 14.40
N SER A 25 -4.85 31.44 13.42
CA SER A 25 -4.80 32.61 12.53
C SER A 25 -5.17 32.20 11.11
N THR A 26 -6.44 32.41 10.75
CA THR A 26 -6.95 32.26 9.38
C THR A 26 -6.50 33.42 8.51
N SER A 27 -5.55 33.17 7.60
CA SER A 27 -5.21 34.13 6.54
C SER A 27 -6.30 34.13 5.46
N ASN A 28 -7.29 35.01 5.63
CA ASN A 28 -8.31 35.25 4.61
C ASN A 28 -7.69 35.94 3.37
N THR A 29 -7.56 35.21 2.27
CA THR A 29 -7.45 35.81 0.92
C THR A 29 -8.80 35.70 0.20
N THR A 30 -9.55 36.80 0.20
CA THR A 30 -10.81 36.94 -0.55
C THR A 30 -10.58 36.87 -2.06
N VAL A 31 -11.37 36.04 -2.75
CA VAL A 31 -11.65 36.18 -4.18
C VAL A 31 -13.18 36.15 -4.33
N ASN A 32 -13.73 37.08 -5.11
CA ASN A 32 -15.16 37.41 -5.05
C ASN A 32 -16.08 36.30 -5.57
N SER A 33 -17.21 36.12 -4.87
CA SER A 33 -18.39 35.47 -5.43
C SER A 33 -19.20 36.45 -6.28
N GLY A 34 -19.34 36.13 -7.56
CA GLY A 34 -20.49 36.48 -8.39
C GLY A 34 -20.89 35.21 -9.14
N GLY A 35 -22.12 34.70 -9.11
CA GLY A 35 -23.31 35.21 -8.44
C GLY A 35 -24.42 35.51 -9.45
N ASP A 36 -25.08 34.46 -9.90
CA ASP A 36 -26.38 34.49 -10.57
C ASP A 36 -27.13 33.20 -10.23
N SER A 37 -28.46 33.23 -10.31
CA SER A 37 -29.37 32.12 -9.96
C SER A 37 -30.38 31.90 -11.09
N ASP A 38 -30.86 30.67 -11.28
CA ASP A 38 -32.30 30.34 -11.48
C ASP A 38 -32.53 28.88 -11.89
N GLY A 39 -33.72 28.34 -11.54
CA GLY A 39 -34.35 27.13 -12.14
C GLY A 39 -33.70 25.76 -11.85
N GLY A 40 -34.35 24.77 -11.24
CA GLY A 40 -35.71 24.71 -10.67
C GLY A 40 -36.76 24.01 -11.55
N SER A 41 -36.81 22.67 -11.53
CA SER A 41 -38.00 21.85 -11.87
C SER A 41 -37.82 20.36 -11.53
N SER A 42 -38.92 19.61 -11.38
CA SER A 42 -38.96 18.24 -10.84
C SER A 42 -40.02 17.32 -11.47
N SER A 43 -39.65 16.07 -11.75
CA SER A 43 -40.51 14.87 -11.94
C SER A 43 -39.56 13.66 -11.97
N GLY A 44 -39.76 12.49 -11.34
CA GLY A 44 -40.94 11.59 -11.23
C GLY A 44 -40.59 10.26 -11.95
N GLY A 45 -40.99 9.04 -11.57
CA GLY A 45 -41.67 8.54 -10.36
C GLY A 45 -42.19 7.09 -10.55
N GLY A 46 -41.84 6.15 -9.64
CA GLY A 46 -42.38 4.77 -9.57
C GLY A 46 -41.66 3.68 -10.38
N SER A 47 -41.92 2.36 -10.24
CA SER A 47 -42.66 1.57 -9.21
C SER A 47 -42.54 0.04 -9.43
N GLY A 48 -42.00 -0.75 -8.47
CA GLY A 48 -42.05 -2.24 -8.40
C GLY A 48 -41.36 -3.01 -9.56
N SER A 49 -41.20 -4.34 -9.63
CA SER A 49 -41.23 -5.51 -8.70
C SER A 49 -40.65 -6.74 -9.48
N GLY A 50 -40.20 -7.87 -8.92
CA GLY A 50 -40.02 -8.31 -7.53
C GLY A 50 -40.36 -9.81 -7.32
N SER A 51 -39.37 -10.72 -7.38
CA SER A 51 -39.57 -12.18 -7.14
C SER A 51 -38.25 -12.94 -6.84
N ASP A 52 -38.33 -14.02 -6.06
CA ASP A 52 -37.20 -14.72 -5.41
C ASP A 52 -36.67 -15.98 -6.13
N GLY A 53 -35.48 -16.43 -5.72
CA GLY A 53 -34.92 -17.75 -6.04
C GLY A 53 -33.46 -17.88 -5.54
N GLY A 54 -33.16 -18.83 -4.65
CA GLY A 54 -31.87 -18.87 -3.95
C GLY A 54 -31.29 -20.26 -3.64
N GLY A 55 -30.03 -20.25 -3.16
CA GLY A 55 -29.24 -21.42 -2.77
C GLY A 55 -28.08 -21.73 -3.73
N SER A 56 -26.87 -22.11 -3.30
CA SER A 56 -26.36 -22.23 -1.93
C SER A 56 -24.82 -22.13 -1.86
N THR A 57 -24.33 -21.58 -0.74
CA THR A 57 -23.03 -21.86 -0.09
C THR A 57 -21.74 -21.90 -0.95
N GLY A 58 -21.09 -20.75 -1.05
CA GLY A 58 -19.63 -20.64 -1.22
C GLY A 58 -19.08 -19.65 -0.18
N GLY A 59 -18.17 -20.08 0.68
CA GLY A 59 -17.80 -19.37 1.91
C GLY A 59 -16.91 -18.12 1.73
N GLY A 60 -17.46 -17.03 1.20
CA GLY A 60 -16.81 -15.71 1.25
C GLY A 60 -16.97 -15.08 2.64
N ILE A 61 -15.88 -15.01 3.42
CA ILE A 61 -15.88 -14.29 4.70
C ILE A 61 -15.89 -12.79 4.41
N GLY A 62 -17.01 -12.13 4.73
CA GLY A 62 -17.12 -10.67 4.60
C GLY A 62 -16.22 -9.95 5.61
N GLY A 63 -15.36 -9.06 5.12
CA GLY A 63 -14.48 -8.24 5.95
C GLY A 63 -14.29 -6.84 5.36
N GLY A 64 -14.75 -5.82 6.09
CA GLY A 64 -14.40 -4.41 5.92
C GLY A 64 -14.63 -3.79 4.54
N THR A 65 -15.78 -3.16 4.33
CA THR A 65 -16.02 -2.24 3.19
C THR A 65 -15.26 -0.91 3.36
N GLY A 66 -13.93 -0.95 3.34
CA GLY A 66 -13.05 0.23 3.23
C GLY A 66 -13.07 0.82 1.82
N VAL A 67 -14.24 1.28 1.37
CA VAL A 67 -14.58 1.52 -0.05
C VAL A 67 -14.07 2.85 -0.59
N THR A 68 -13.60 3.78 0.26
CA THR A 68 -13.17 5.12 -0.15
C THR A 68 -11.80 5.52 0.39
N CYS A 69 -10.77 5.49 -0.46
CA CYS A 69 -9.45 6.11 -0.23
C CYS A 69 -9.14 7.20 -1.29
N TYR A 70 -10.19 7.74 -1.90
CA TYR A 70 -10.12 8.63 -3.06
C TYR A 70 -9.60 10.03 -2.70
N GLY A 71 -8.89 10.65 -3.64
CA GLY A 71 -8.32 11.99 -3.47
C GLY A 71 -7.13 12.04 -2.50
N SER A 72 -6.97 13.21 -1.88
CA SER A 72 -5.82 13.61 -1.05
C SER A 72 -6.10 13.57 0.47
N GLN A 73 -7.21 12.96 0.90
CA GLN A 73 -7.53 12.87 2.33
C GLN A 73 -6.58 11.89 3.04
N ALA A 74 -6.22 12.21 4.28
CA ALA A 74 -5.39 11.32 5.10
C ALA A 74 -6.12 10.00 5.38
N ASP A 75 -5.54 8.87 4.95
CA ASP A 75 -6.11 7.52 5.09
C ASP A 75 -6.09 6.96 6.52
N GLY A 76 -5.35 7.60 7.44
CA GLY A 76 -5.20 7.20 8.83
C GLY A 76 -6.16 7.91 9.78
N GLN A 77 -6.53 7.22 10.86
CA GLN A 77 -7.30 7.75 11.99
C GLN A 77 -6.83 7.18 13.34
N GLY A 78 -7.14 7.89 14.42
CA GLY A 78 -6.73 7.56 15.78
C GLY A 78 -5.30 7.99 16.10
N ASP A 79 -4.77 7.45 17.20
CA ASP A 79 -3.44 7.73 17.74
C ASP A 79 -2.32 6.95 17.03
N GLY A 80 -1.08 7.41 17.22
CA GLY A 80 0.13 6.80 16.66
C GLY A 80 0.74 7.60 15.50
N PHE A 81 1.82 7.09 14.91
CA PHE A 81 2.42 7.69 13.71
C PHE A 81 1.49 7.54 12.49
N PRO A 82 1.61 8.38 11.45
CA PRO A 82 0.88 8.15 10.20
C PRO A 82 1.10 6.74 9.64
N ILE A 83 0.06 6.16 9.02
CA ILE A 83 0.11 4.86 8.33
C ILE A 83 1.37 4.78 7.46
N ARG A 84 2.12 3.67 7.54
CA ARG A 84 3.32 3.50 6.71
C ARG A 84 2.92 3.37 5.25
N GLN A 85 3.53 4.18 4.39
CA GLN A 85 3.28 4.13 2.95
C GLN A 85 4.58 3.85 2.18
N LYS A 86 4.46 3.10 1.08
CA LYS A 86 5.51 2.92 0.08
C LYS A 86 4.89 2.93 -1.30
N GLU A 87 5.17 4.00 -2.02
CA GLU A 87 4.91 4.07 -3.45
C GLU A 87 5.95 3.22 -4.17
N PHE A 88 5.54 2.56 -5.25
CA PHE A 88 6.43 1.73 -6.05
C PHE A 88 5.97 1.68 -7.51
N MET A 89 6.92 1.45 -8.41
CA MET A 89 6.68 1.36 -9.85
C MET A 89 7.55 0.25 -10.42
N LEU A 90 6.92 -0.87 -10.77
CA LEU A 90 7.56 -2.15 -11.08
C LEU A 90 7.17 -2.66 -12.48
N ALA A 91 8.02 -3.48 -13.09
CA ALA A 91 7.61 -4.27 -14.27
C ALA A 91 6.61 -5.37 -13.88
N GLY A 92 5.73 -5.77 -14.80
CA GLY A 92 4.62 -6.70 -14.53
C GLY A 92 5.01 -8.11 -14.07
N HIS A 93 6.24 -8.54 -14.36
CA HIS A 93 6.80 -9.80 -13.86
C HIS A 93 7.51 -9.66 -12.50
N THR A 94 7.78 -8.44 -12.05
CA THR A 94 8.51 -8.13 -10.81
C THR A 94 7.54 -8.08 -9.63
N SER A 95 7.72 -9.01 -8.68
CA SER A 95 6.96 -9.02 -7.42
C SER A 95 7.51 -7.97 -6.46
N TRP A 96 6.65 -7.18 -5.82
CA TRP A 96 7.06 -6.28 -4.74
C TRP A 96 7.37 -7.10 -3.49
N LYS A 97 8.57 -6.96 -2.95
CA LYS A 97 8.97 -7.50 -1.64
C LYS A 97 10.20 -6.73 -1.14
N PRO A 98 10.45 -6.67 0.18
CA PRO A 98 11.70 -6.15 0.69
C PRO A 98 12.89 -6.97 0.18
N TRP A 99 13.98 -6.29 -0.14
CA TRP A 99 15.16 -6.91 -0.74
C TRP A 99 16.39 -6.74 0.14
N ASN A 100 17.28 -7.74 0.14
CA ASN A 100 18.38 -7.79 1.09
C ASN A 100 19.54 -6.87 0.71
N ASN A 101 19.99 -6.91 -0.54
CA ASN A 101 21.00 -5.98 -1.06
C ASN A 101 20.37 -4.96 -2.03
N SER A 102 19.76 -3.91 -1.47
CA SER A 102 19.19 -2.80 -2.23
C SER A 102 20.26 -1.93 -2.92
N ASP A 103 21.52 -2.00 -2.50
CA ASP A 103 22.61 -1.18 -3.07
C ASP A 103 22.88 -1.57 -4.54
N ASN A 104 22.69 -2.86 -4.86
CA ASN A 104 22.77 -3.45 -6.20
C ASN A 104 21.62 -3.02 -7.15
N TYR A 105 20.58 -2.35 -6.67
CA TYR A 105 19.51 -1.84 -7.54
C TYR A 105 19.92 -0.54 -8.24
N ASN A 106 19.32 -0.30 -9.42
CA ASN A 106 19.26 1.04 -10.00
C ASN A 106 18.44 1.99 -9.08
N GLN A 107 18.35 3.26 -9.45
CA GLN A 107 17.64 4.25 -8.65
C GLN A 107 16.15 3.90 -8.49
N LEU A 108 15.48 3.50 -9.57
CA LEU A 108 14.08 3.08 -9.58
C LEU A 108 13.77 1.94 -8.60
N GLY A 109 14.69 0.98 -8.43
CA GLY A 109 14.54 -0.12 -7.48
C GLY A 109 14.71 0.32 -6.03
N LYS A 110 15.61 1.27 -5.76
CA LYS A 110 15.75 1.91 -4.42
C LYS A 110 14.49 2.73 -4.07
N ASP A 111 13.95 3.43 -5.06
CA ASP A 111 12.74 4.24 -4.89
C ASP A 111 11.47 3.38 -4.81
N SER A 112 11.45 2.19 -5.41
CA SER A 112 10.29 1.28 -5.39
C SER A 112 10.29 0.24 -4.27
N ILE A 113 11.46 -0.22 -3.79
CA ILE A 113 11.56 -1.35 -2.84
C ILE A 113 12.27 -0.92 -1.56
N TRP A 114 11.77 -1.38 -0.41
CA TRP A 114 12.50 -1.22 0.86
C TRP A 114 13.63 -2.26 0.99
N ALA A 115 14.73 -1.85 1.61
CA ALA A 115 15.72 -2.80 2.12
C ALA A 115 15.10 -3.66 3.24
N ILE A 116 15.58 -4.90 3.41
CA ILE A 116 14.97 -5.89 4.31
C ILE A 116 15.01 -5.47 5.79
N ASP A 117 16.06 -4.79 6.20
CA ASP A 117 16.25 -4.16 7.50
C ASP A 117 15.27 -2.99 7.71
N VAL A 118 15.15 -2.10 6.74
CA VAL A 118 14.18 -0.98 6.75
C VAL A 118 12.75 -1.50 6.83
N ALA A 119 12.41 -2.54 6.06
CA ALA A 119 11.08 -3.14 6.08
C ALA A 119 10.79 -3.89 7.38
N SER A 120 11.74 -4.66 7.91
CA SER A 120 11.62 -5.34 9.21
C SER A 120 11.27 -4.35 10.32
N ASN A 121 12.03 -3.25 10.43
CA ASN A 121 11.77 -2.20 11.43
C ASN A 121 10.46 -1.42 11.15
N ALA A 122 10.19 -1.06 9.89
CA ALA A 122 9.00 -0.28 9.54
C ALA A 122 7.68 -1.06 9.71
N LEU A 123 7.74 -2.39 9.59
CA LEU A 123 6.61 -3.31 9.69
C LEU A 123 6.58 -4.13 10.99
N GLN A 124 7.46 -3.81 11.95
CA GLN A 124 7.42 -4.40 13.28
C GLN A 124 6.09 -4.04 13.97
N SER A 125 5.47 -5.05 14.56
CA SER A 125 4.21 -4.93 15.30
C SER A 125 3.99 -6.16 16.17
N ASP A 126 3.20 -6.03 17.23
CA ASP A 126 2.90 -7.08 18.20
C ASP A 126 1.48 -7.63 18.01
N SER A 127 0.47 -6.75 17.88
CA SER A 127 -0.94 -7.12 17.89
C SER A 127 -1.75 -6.67 16.68
N ARG A 128 -1.36 -5.58 16.00
CA ARG A 128 -2.04 -5.04 14.80
C ARG A 128 -1.14 -5.11 13.59
N PHE A 129 -1.60 -5.75 12.52
CA PHE A 129 -0.95 -5.72 11.20
C PHE A 129 -2.01 -5.76 10.10
N LYS A 130 -2.28 -4.61 9.49
CA LYS A 130 -3.28 -4.45 8.41
C LYS A 130 -2.62 -3.87 7.16
N PHE A 131 -2.97 -4.40 6.00
CA PHE A 131 -2.38 -4.05 4.71
C PHE A 131 -3.44 -3.58 3.71
N ARG A 132 -3.11 -2.59 2.87
CA ARG A 132 -3.95 -2.11 1.76
C ARG A 132 -3.06 -1.66 0.59
N VAL A 133 -3.58 -1.71 -0.64
CA VAL A 133 -2.93 -1.17 -1.84
C VAL A 133 -3.86 -0.15 -2.48
N LYS A 134 -3.38 1.06 -2.74
CA LYS A 134 -4.01 2.03 -3.65
C LYS A 134 -3.39 1.88 -5.03
N LEU A 135 -4.19 1.57 -6.05
CA LEU A 135 -3.70 1.41 -7.42
C LEU A 135 -3.62 2.75 -8.14
N HIS A 136 -2.52 3.01 -8.84
CA HIS A 136 -2.37 4.18 -9.70
C HIS A 136 -2.53 3.80 -11.17
N GLU A 137 -2.71 4.79 -12.05
CA GLU A 137 -2.65 4.61 -13.51
C GLU A 137 -1.38 3.85 -13.95
N GLN A 138 -1.45 3.16 -15.09
CA GLN A 138 -0.27 2.52 -15.67
C GLN A 138 0.76 3.59 -16.05
N PRO A 139 1.99 3.54 -15.50
CA PRO A 139 2.99 4.56 -15.84
C PRO A 139 3.40 4.46 -17.31
N GLU A 140 3.41 5.61 -17.99
CA GLU A 140 3.85 5.74 -19.39
C GLU A 140 5.34 6.11 -19.49
N PRO A 141 6.05 5.71 -20.56
CA PRO A 141 7.43 6.12 -20.79
C PRO A 141 7.52 7.63 -21.06
N GLY A 142 8.29 8.35 -20.23
CA GLY A 142 8.47 9.80 -20.31
C GLY A 142 9.24 10.29 -21.54
N GLY A 143 8.62 10.23 -22.73
CA GLY A 143 9.08 10.85 -23.99
C GLY A 143 10.30 10.22 -24.68
N SER A 144 11.23 9.64 -23.93
CA SER A 144 12.42 8.96 -24.45
C SER A 144 12.19 7.44 -24.58
N PRO A 145 12.12 6.86 -25.79
CA PRO A 145 11.87 5.43 -25.98
C PRO A 145 13.12 4.57 -25.75
N GLN A 146 13.99 4.94 -24.79
CA GLN A 146 15.26 4.26 -24.49
C GLN A 146 15.58 4.11 -23.00
N THR A 147 14.82 4.73 -22.10
CA THR A 147 15.06 4.66 -20.65
C THR A 147 14.22 3.58 -19.97
N GLU A 148 14.85 2.79 -19.08
CA GLU A 148 14.10 2.08 -18.02
C GLU A 148 13.41 3.15 -17.16
N TYR A 149 12.10 3.02 -16.96
CA TYR A 149 11.29 3.98 -16.20
C TYR A 149 10.45 3.33 -15.09
N CYS A 150 10.38 2.00 -15.03
CA CYS A 150 9.90 1.24 -13.89
C CYS A 150 10.89 0.12 -13.55
N PHE A 151 11.03 -0.20 -12.26
CA PHE A 151 12.09 -1.12 -11.82
C PHE A 151 11.86 -2.54 -12.33
N GLY A 152 12.92 -3.11 -12.93
CA GLY A 152 12.96 -4.47 -13.44
C GLY A 152 12.62 -4.57 -14.93
N ARG A 153 12.35 -3.45 -15.61
CA ARG A 153 12.10 -3.41 -17.05
C ARG A 153 13.42 -3.35 -17.80
N SER A 154 13.73 -4.40 -18.56
CA SER A 154 15.06 -4.59 -19.14
C SER A 154 15.37 -3.80 -20.41
N TYR A 155 14.37 -3.30 -21.15
CA TYR A 155 14.54 -2.43 -22.34
C TYR A 155 13.18 -1.78 -22.72
N PRO A 156 13.14 -0.73 -23.57
CA PRO A 156 11.92 -0.32 -24.26
C PRO A 156 11.32 -1.45 -25.12
N ALA A 157 10.04 -1.74 -24.89
CA ALA A 157 9.15 -2.42 -25.83
C ALA A 157 7.92 -1.55 -26.04
N ALA A 158 7.22 -1.68 -27.18
CA ALA A 158 6.00 -0.94 -27.47
C ALA A 158 4.75 -1.46 -26.73
N ASP A 159 4.95 -2.29 -25.68
CA ASP A 159 3.92 -3.08 -25.01
C ASP A 159 3.00 -2.28 -24.06
N ASP A 160 3.34 -1.03 -23.74
CA ASP A 160 2.56 -0.20 -22.80
C ASP A 160 1.26 0.37 -23.40
N GLN A 161 1.04 0.20 -24.72
CA GLN A 161 -0.17 0.61 -25.43
C GLN A 161 -1.48 0.05 -24.82
N HIS A 162 -1.39 -0.99 -23.99
CA HIS A 162 -2.54 -1.61 -23.33
C HIS A 162 -2.54 -1.30 -21.84
N LEU A 163 -2.79 -0.02 -21.49
CA LEU A 163 -2.96 0.46 -20.13
C LEU A 163 -3.98 -0.41 -19.36
N TYR A 164 -3.66 -0.86 -18.14
CA TYR A 164 -4.65 -1.56 -17.31
C TYR A 164 -5.71 -0.60 -16.75
N THR A 165 -6.96 -1.05 -16.60
CA THR A 165 -7.98 -0.30 -15.84
C THR A 165 -8.19 -0.88 -14.44
N LYS A 166 -7.81 -2.15 -14.24
CA LYS A 166 -7.79 -2.83 -12.94
C LYS A 166 -6.77 -3.97 -12.90
N ILE A 167 -6.24 -4.25 -11.71
CA ILE A 167 -5.40 -5.42 -11.45
C ILE A 167 -6.01 -6.36 -10.41
N LYS A 168 -5.69 -7.65 -10.52
CA LYS A 168 -5.79 -8.63 -9.43
C LYS A 168 -4.38 -9.15 -9.11
N PHE A 169 -4.11 -9.43 -7.84
CA PHE A 169 -2.79 -9.85 -7.37
C PHE A 169 -2.90 -10.81 -6.17
N LYS A 170 -1.78 -11.37 -5.73
CA LYS A 170 -1.66 -12.07 -4.45
C LYS A 170 -0.80 -11.28 -3.49
N VAL A 171 -1.16 -11.30 -2.22
CA VAL A 171 -0.30 -10.85 -1.12
C VAL A 171 -0.03 -12.03 -0.20
N SER A 172 1.22 -12.18 0.23
CA SER A 172 1.66 -13.21 1.19
C SER A 172 2.46 -12.59 2.31
N LEU A 173 2.38 -13.18 3.51
CA LEU A 173 3.36 -12.92 4.57
C LEU A 173 4.65 -13.72 4.32
N ARG A 174 5.78 -13.16 4.77
CA ARG A 174 7.10 -13.79 4.78
C ARG A 174 7.88 -13.35 6.00
N ASP A 175 8.49 -14.30 6.71
CA ASP A 175 9.31 -14.00 7.88
C ASP A 175 10.74 -13.62 7.46
N VAL A 176 11.31 -12.65 8.14
CA VAL A 176 12.70 -12.25 7.94
C VAL A 176 13.62 -13.25 8.66
N GLN A 177 14.60 -13.77 7.94
CA GLN A 177 15.53 -14.80 8.42
C GLN A 177 16.96 -14.30 8.32
N CYS A 178 17.62 -14.07 9.45
CA CYS A 178 18.97 -13.51 9.52
C CYS A 178 19.97 -14.56 10.05
N PRO A 179 20.71 -15.26 9.18
CA PRO A 179 21.60 -16.36 9.60
C PRO A 179 22.75 -15.90 10.51
N GLY A 180 23.19 -14.65 10.39
CA GLY A 180 24.24 -14.06 11.23
C GLY A 180 23.80 -13.62 12.63
N GLY A 181 22.53 -13.80 13.00
CA GLY A 181 22.00 -13.38 14.31
C GLY A 181 21.74 -11.87 14.47
N GLN A 182 21.90 -11.09 13.39
CA GLN A 182 21.74 -9.63 13.38
C GLN A 182 20.84 -9.21 12.21
N LEU A 183 20.02 -8.18 12.40
CA LEU A 183 19.16 -7.63 11.36
C LEU A 183 19.97 -6.71 10.44
N ASP A 184 20.29 -7.19 9.24
CA ASP A 184 21.12 -6.50 8.27
C ASP A 184 20.78 -6.85 6.80
N LYS A 185 21.62 -6.42 5.86
CA LYS A 185 21.51 -6.70 4.41
C LYS A 185 21.87 -8.14 4.02
N SER A 186 22.30 -9.00 4.95
CA SER A 186 22.54 -10.43 4.73
C SER A 186 21.28 -11.28 4.95
N CYS A 187 20.29 -10.75 5.68
CA CYS A 187 19.02 -11.43 5.93
C CYS A 187 18.30 -11.83 4.63
N THR A 188 17.40 -12.80 4.75
CA THR A 188 16.61 -13.35 3.64
C THR A 188 15.14 -13.45 4.05
N LEU A 189 14.27 -13.81 3.11
CA LEU A 189 12.85 -14.03 3.37
C LEU A 189 12.55 -15.53 3.37
N GLY A 190 12.00 -16.03 4.48
CA GLY A 190 11.42 -17.37 4.60
C GLY A 190 10.28 -17.61 3.60
N PRO A 191 9.71 -18.82 3.51
CA PRO A 191 8.66 -19.14 2.53
C PRO A 191 7.43 -18.24 2.66
N ARG A 192 6.66 -18.13 1.56
CA ARG A 192 5.35 -17.45 1.58
C ARG A 192 4.35 -18.25 2.40
N TYR A 193 3.63 -17.57 3.29
CA TYR A 193 2.50 -18.11 4.04
C TYR A 193 1.35 -17.10 4.08
N SER A 194 0.21 -17.46 4.68
CA SER A 194 -0.98 -16.61 4.85
C SER A 194 -1.30 -15.78 3.60
N THR A 195 -1.60 -16.46 2.49
CA THR A 195 -1.70 -15.83 1.17
C THR A 195 -3.15 -15.52 0.81
N GLU A 196 -3.42 -14.25 0.52
CA GLU A 196 -4.72 -13.78 0.04
C GLU A 196 -4.65 -13.44 -1.45
N THR A 197 -5.75 -13.68 -2.18
CA THR A 197 -5.92 -13.17 -3.55
C THR A 197 -6.81 -11.93 -3.51
N VAL A 198 -6.38 -10.86 -4.20
CA VAL A 198 -6.89 -9.51 -4.02
C VAL A 198 -7.36 -8.95 -5.36
N GLY A 199 -8.50 -8.26 -5.34
CA GLY A 199 -9.06 -7.55 -6.48
C GLY A 199 -10.13 -8.32 -7.25
N PRO A 200 -10.56 -7.81 -8.43
CA PRO A 200 -9.98 -6.67 -9.13
C PRO A 200 -10.04 -5.36 -8.33
N VAL A 201 -8.92 -4.64 -8.30
CA VAL A 201 -8.80 -3.26 -7.80
C VAL A 201 -8.67 -2.37 -9.03
N SER A 202 -9.54 -1.39 -9.20
CA SER A 202 -9.46 -0.46 -10.35
C SER A 202 -8.50 0.68 -10.07
N VAL A 203 -8.08 1.38 -11.13
CA VAL A 203 -7.26 2.61 -11.04
C VAL A 203 -7.91 3.63 -10.09
N ASP A 204 -7.07 4.31 -9.31
CA ASP A 204 -7.41 5.23 -8.21
C ASP A 204 -8.19 4.63 -7.03
N GLN A 205 -8.54 3.34 -7.08
CA GLN A 205 -9.21 2.63 -6.00
C GLN A 205 -8.21 1.97 -5.05
N CYS A 206 -8.67 1.66 -3.84
CA CYS A 206 -7.97 0.76 -2.94
C CYS A 206 -8.47 -0.68 -3.03
N SER A 207 -7.59 -1.62 -2.71
CA SER A 207 -7.99 -2.95 -2.27
C SER A 207 -8.84 -2.86 -1.00
N PRO A 208 -9.60 -3.92 -0.66
CA PRO A 208 -10.02 -4.16 0.71
C PRO A 208 -8.84 -4.08 1.68
N ILE A 209 -9.12 -3.75 2.95
CA ILE A 209 -8.14 -3.83 4.03
C ILE A 209 -7.96 -5.31 4.40
N ILE A 210 -6.73 -5.80 4.32
CA ILE A 210 -6.38 -7.19 4.61
C ILE A 210 -5.77 -7.23 6.01
N ASP A 211 -6.50 -7.82 6.94
CA ASP A 211 -6.03 -8.02 8.31
C ASP A 211 -5.20 -9.30 8.40
N PHE A 212 -3.94 -9.14 8.82
CA PHE A 212 -2.96 -10.19 9.06
C PHE A 212 -2.62 -10.34 10.55
N SER A 213 -3.24 -9.56 11.44
CA SER A 213 -2.91 -9.50 12.87
C SER A 213 -2.81 -10.88 13.54
N THR A 214 -3.76 -11.76 13.24
CA THR A 214 -3.84 -13.16 13.73
C THR A 214 -3.21 -14.21 12.82
N LYS A 215 -2.59 -13.78 11.70
CA LYS A 215 -2.08 -14.65 10.63
C LYS A 215 -0.55 -14.69 10.53
N ARG A 216 0.17 -13.93 11.36
CA ARG A 216 1.64 -13.88 11.41
C ARG A 216 2.21 -15.01 12.27
N ASN A 217 3.37 -15.52 11.87
CA ASN A 217 4.19 -16.38 12.72
C ASN A 217 4.89 -15.55 13.81
N PHE A 218 5.34 -16.20 14.88
CA PHE A 218 6.36 -15.61 15.75
C PHE A 218 7.70 -15.61 15.01
N SER A 219 8.26 -14.42 14.75
CA SER A 219 9.52 -14.23 14.04
C SER A 219 10.41 -13.24 14.77
N THR A 220 11.63 -13.67 15.13
CA THR A 220 12.63 -12.87 15.85
C THR A 220 13.01 -11.57 15.13
N TYR A 221 12.94 -11.56 13.79
CA TYR A 221 13.28 -10.41 12.95
C TYR A 221 12.03 -9.81 12.26
N GLY A 222 10.84 -10.14 12.76
CA GLY A 222 9.56 -9.69 12.23
C GLY A 222 9.14 -10.37 10.91
N THR A 223 8.03 -9.87 10.38
CA THR A 223 7.32 -10.40 9.21
C THR A 223 7.03 -9.26 8.25
N VAL A 224 7.19 -9.50 6.95
CA VAL A 224 6.93 -8.54 5.88
C VAL A 224 5.92 -9.11 4.88
N VAL A 225 5.43 -8.26 3.98
CA VAL A 225 4.55 -8.67 2.86
C VAL A 225 5.34 -8.84 1.55
N GLU A 226 4.86 -9.74 0.70
CA GLU A 226 5.22 -9.80 -0.73
C GLU A 226 3.95 -9.71 -1.58
N ILE A 227 3.93 -8.80 -2.56
CA ILE A 227 2.88 -8.66 -3.58
C ILE A 227 3.37 -9.32 -4.86
N TRP A 228 2.67 -10.31 -5.37
CA TRP A 228 3.11 -11.16 -6.48
C TRP A 228 1.95 -11.65 -7.35
N ASP A 229 2.27 -12.28 -8.49
CA ASP A 229 1.29 -12.84 -9.44
C ASP A 229 0.25 -11.78 -9.87
N VAL A 230 0.73 -10.64 -10.35
CA VAL A 230 -0.05 -9.45 -10.69
C VAL A 230 -0.59 -9.53 -12.12
N ARG A 231 -1.88 -9.23 -12.28
CA ARG A 231 -2.66 -9.57 -13.48
C ARG A 231 -3.60 -8.42 -13.82
N SER A 232 -3.39 -7.77 -14.97
CA SER A 232 -4.31 -6.75 -15.48
C SER A 232 -5.56 -7.37 -16.15
N ASP A 233 -6.55 -6.54 -16.41
CA ASP A 233 -7.69 -6.86 -17.27
C ASP A 233 -7.36 -6.76 -18.77
N ASN A 234 -6.61 -5.73 -19.18
CA ASN A 234 -6.18 -5.53 -20.56
C ASN A 234 -4.99 -6.40 -21.00
N ALA A 235 -4.69 -7.47 -20.25
CA ALA A 235 -3.73 -8.51 -20.63
C ALA A 235 -4.10 -9.26 -21.92
N CYS A 236 -5.39 -9.29 -22.29
CA CYS A 236 -5.94 -10.03 -23.43
C CYS A 236 -6.45 -9.10 -24.54
N GLN A 237 -5.58 -8.76 -25.50
CA GLN A 237 -5.96 -8.26 -26.83
C GLN A 237 -5.08 -8.95 -27.88
N ALA A 238 -5.67 -9.25 -29.04
CA ALA A 238 -5.07 -10.12 -30.04
C ALA A 238 -4.15 -9.39 -31.01
N THR A 239 -3.07 -10.05 -31.42
CA THR A 239 -2.36 -9.73 -32.67
C THR A 239 -3.05 -10.44 -33.85
N GLU A 240 -2.87 -9.92 -35.06
CA GLU A 240 -3.85 -9.98 -36.16
C GLU A 240 -4.21 -11.37 -36.71
N SER A 241 -3.50 -12.44 -36.32
CA SER A 241 -3.73 -13.81 -36.81
C SER A 241 -4.09 -14.86 -35.73
N SER A 242 -4.11 -14.51 -34.44
CA SER A 242 -4.50 -15.46 -33.38
C SER A 242 -5.13 -14.80 -32.14
N HIS A 243 -6.43 -15.02 -31.96
CA HIS A 243 -7.15 -14.74 -30.71
C HIS A 243 -6.90 -15.86 -29.67
N ASP A 244 -5.66 -16.06 -29.21
CA ASP A 244 -5.41 -16.90 -28.02
C ASP A 244 -5.69 -16.13 -26.72
N CYS A 245 -6.94 -15.70 -26.59
CA CYS A 245 -7.54 -15.40 -25.30
C CYS A 245 -8.04 -16.71 -24.68
N GLY A 246 -7.12 -17.64 -24.40
CA GLY A 246 -7.43 -18.97 -23.87
C GLY A 246 -8.16 -18.96 -22.52
N SER A 247 -8.28 -20.14 -21.90
CA SER A 247 -8.98 -20.29 -20.61
C SER A 247 -8.35 -19.46 -19.49
N ASP A 248 -9.05 -19.28 -18.36
CA ASP A 248 -8.69 -18.35 -17.26
C ASP A 248 -7.30 -18.56 -16.59
N GLY A 249 -6.52 -19.56 -17.02
CA GLY A 249 -5.10 -19.68 -16.69
C GLY A 249 -4.15 -18.84 -17.56
N THR A 250 -4.57 -18.38 -18.75
CA THR A 250 -3.72 -17.67 -19.73
C THR A 250 -3.96 -16.17 -19.77
N ARG A 251 -5.20 -15.71 -19.55
CA ARG A 251 -5.65 -14.30 -19.70
C ARG A 251 -5.12 -13.32 -18.65
N THR A 252 -4.00 -13.63 -18.00
CA THR A 252 -3.90 -13.38 -16.56
C THR A 252 -2.52 -13.01 -16.01
N GLN A 253 -1.73 -12.22 -16.71
CA GLN A 253 -0.59 -11.48 -16.12
C GLN A 253 -0.51 -10.09 -16.77
N LEU A 254 0.02 -9.09 -16.05
CA LEU A 254 0.59 -7.92 -16.74
C LEU A 254 1.64 -8.43 -17.75
N ARG A 255 1.75 -7.82 -18.94
CA ARG A 255 2.88 -8.16 -19.84
C ARG A 255 4.17 -7.93 -19.07
N ARG A 256 5.17 -8.81 -19.26
CA ARG A 256 6.40 -8.80 -18.43
C ARG A 256 7.13 -7.46 -18.49
N GLN A 257 6.98 -6.75 -19.60
CA GLN A 257 7.55 -5.46 -19.95
C GLN A 257 6.75 -4.28 -19.38
N SER A 258 5.41 -4.39 -19.35
CA SER A 258 4.53 -3.31 -18.92
C SER A 258 4.72 -2.97 -17.45
N CYS A 259 4.68 -1.67 -17.15
CA CYS A 259 4.84 -1.18 -15.79
C CYS A 259 3.52 -1.22 -15.02
N TRP A 260 3.60 -1.27 -13.68
CA TRP A 260 2.46 -1.00 -12.78
C TRP A 260 2.94 -0.20 -11.57
N ALA A 261 2.09 0.74 -11.13
CA ALA A 261 2.36 1.59 -9.98
C ALA A 261 1.23 1.53 -8.97
N ALA A 262 1.60 1.59 -7.69
CA ALA A 262 0.67 1.59 -6.57
C ALA A 262 1.34 2.13 -5.30
N THR A 263 0.53 2.55 -4.34
CA THR A 263 0.97 2.85 -2.98
C THR A 263 0.52 1.73 -2.06
N MET A 264 1.48 0.96 -1.55
CA MET A 264 1.25 0.06 -0.41
C MET A 264 1.08 0.90 0.85
N GLN A 265 0.09 0.54 1.67
CA GLN A 265 -0.24 1.18 2.93
C GLN A 265 -0.33 0.11 4.02
N ILE A 266 0.34 0.33 5.17
CA ILE A 266 0.35 -0.64 6.27
C ILE A 266 0.12 0.07 7.62
N SER A 267 -0.83 -0.47 8.38
CA SER A 267 -1.16 -0.10 9.76
C SER A 267 -0.56 -1.13 10.72
N THR A 268 0.22 -0.66 11.69
CA THR A 268 0.85 -1.46 12.76
C THR A 268 0.40 -0.95 14.14
N ASP A 269 0.81 -1.58 15.24
CA ASP A 269 0.53 -1.09 16.60
C ASP A 269 0.98 0.36 16.80
N TYR A 270 2.12 0.75 16.22
CA TYR A 270 2.72 2.07 16.38
C TYR A 270 2.16 3.15 15.44
N THR A 271 1.27 2.79 14.50
CA THR A 271 0.61 3.76 13.60
C THR A 271 -0.86 3.96 13.91
N GLN A 272 -1.42 5.00 13.32
CA GLN A 272 -2.85 5.14 13.08
C GLN A 272 -3.44 3.89 12.40
N ASP A 273 -4.74 3.66 12.61
CA ASP A 273 -5.49 2.65 11.89
C ASP A 273 -6.12 3.21 10.61
N PHE A 274 -6.57 2.33 9.71
CA PHE A 274 -7.29 2.76 8.50
C PHE A 274 -8.65 3.40 8.83
N LYS A 275 -9.04 4.35 7.98
CA LYS A 275 -10.44 4.80 7.81
C LYS A 275 -11.27 3.75 7.07
#